data_AF-A0A356CRE0-F1
#
_entry.id   AF-A0A356CRE0-F1
#
_cell.length_a   1.000
_cell.length_b   1.000
_cell.length_c   1.000
_cell.angle_alpha   90.00
_cell.angle_beta   90.00
_cell.angle_gamma   90.00
#
_symmetry.space_group_name_H-M   'P 1'
#
loop_
_entity.id
_entity.type
_entity.pdbx_description
1 polymer ?
#
loop_
_entity_poly.entity_id
_entity_poly.type
_entity_poly.pdbx_seq_one_letter_code
_entity_poly.pdbx_strand_id
1 'polypeptide(L)'
;MKNVIKRKPEILLPLSIRFAKEYFNELCKMQDDIINTQESKELTTVYRALWTALIIEVARLFDTHHNVISFKKIPKIKAEIDKYHSEAIIGKIIETRKTFTAHFADEGKEITSASEICQSKLSEILDDLDKLSV
;
A
#
# COMPACT_ATOMS: atom_id res chain seq x y z
N MET A 1 -16.25 -28.44 -10.93
CA MET A 1 -14.93 -27.78 -10.76
C MET A 1 -15.12 -26.29 -10.98
N LYS A 2 -14.87 -25.44 -9.97
CA LYS A 2 -14.94 -23.98 -10.16
C LYS A 2 -13.76 -23.57 -11.03
N ASN A 3 -14.05 -22.94 -12.18
CA ASN A 3 -13.05 -22.24 -12.98
C ASN A 3 -12.54 -21.06 -12.14
N VAL A 4 -11.54 -21.31 -11.30
CA VAL A 4 -10.81 -20.25 -10.61
C VAL A 4 -10.07 -19.50 -11.71
N ILE A 5 -10.56 -18.31 -12.06
CA ILE A 5 -9.90 -17.38 -12.97
C ILE A 5 -8.45 -17.25 -12.46
N LYS A 6 -7.49 -17.80 -13.20
CA LYS A 6 -6.07 -17.66 -12.86
C LYS A 6 -5.74 -16.18 -12.90
N ARG A 7 -5.61 -15.60 -11.71
CA ARG A 7 -5.18 -14.22 -11.51
C ARG A 7 -3.74 -14.09 -12.00
N LYS A 8 -3.52 -13.30 -13.06
CA LYS A 8 -2.24 -13.12 -13.74
C LYS A 8 -1.41 -12.01 -13.07
N PRO A 9 -0.21 -12.29 -12.53
CA PRO A 9 0.64 -11.27 -11.90
C PRO A 9 0.95 -10.08 -12.81
N GLU A 10 1.11 -10.34 -14.11
CA GLU A 10 1.43 -9.36 -15.15
C GLU A 10 0.32 -8.31 -15.34
N ILE A 11 -0.90 -8.62 -14.91
CA ILE A 11 -2.04 -7.69 -14.95
C ILE A 11 -2.25 -7.06 -13.58
N LEU A 12 -2.19 -7.87 -12.52
CA LEU A 12 -2.59 -7.44 -11.19
C LEU A 12 -1.57 -6.53 -10.50
N LEU A 13 -0.28 -6.80 -10.65
CA LEU A 13 0.75 -6.00 -9.98
C LEU A 13 0.85 -4.58 -10.57
N PRO A 14 0.83 -4.37 -11.91
CA PRO A 14 0.75 -3.03 -12.46
C PRO A 14 -0.51 -2.28 -12.03
N LEU A 15 -1.67 -2.96 -11.96
CA LEU A 15 -2.90 -2.34 -11.46
C LEU A 15 -2.78 -1.88 -10.00
N SER A 16 -2.15 -2.68 -9.13
CA SER A 16 -1.90 -2.28 -7.74
C SER A 16 -0.97 -1.10 -7.62
N ILE A 17 0.11 -1.05 -8.41
CA ILE A 17 1.01 0.11 -8.42
C ILE A 17 0.25 1.35 -8.84
N ARG A 18 -0.52 1.28 -9.93
CA ARG A 18 -1.31 2.41 -10.41
C ARG A 18 -2.26 2.93 -9.33
N PHE A 19 -3.04 2.03 -8.71
CA PHE A 19 -3.96 2.43 -7.65
C PHE A 19 -3.25 2.95 -6.40
N ALA A 20 -2.12 2.35 -6.00
CA ALA A 20 -1.31 2.88 -4.90
C ALA A 20 -0.81 4.31 -5.20
N LYS A 21 -0.37 4.59 -6.43
CA LYS A 21 0.05 5.94 -6.85
C LYS A 21 -1.11 6.93 -6.83
N GLU A 22 -2.27 6.54 -7.39
CA GLU A 22 -3.49 7.38 -7.37
C GLU A 22 -3.93 7.70 -5.94
N TYR A 23 -4.00 6.69 -5.06
CA TYR A 23 -4.41 6.89 -3.67
C TYR A 23 -3.39 7.68 -2.88
N PHE A 24 -2.09 7.50 -3.10
CA PHE A 24 -1.05 8.31 -2.47
C PHE A 24 -1.20 9.78 -2.84
N ASN A 25 -1.33 10.09 -4.12
CA ASN A 25 -1.45 11.47 -4.59
C ASN A 25 -2.70 12.17 -4.03
N GLU A 26 -3.86 11.51 -4.10
CA GLU A 26 -5.10 12.08 -3.57
C GLU A 26 -5.06 12.21 -2.05
N LEU A 27 -4.52 11.21 -1.33
CA LEU A 27 -4.38 11.27 0.12
C LEU A 27 -3.51 12.44 0.57
N CYS A 28 -2.36 12.66 -0.08
CA CYS A 28 -1.44 13.73 0.30
C CYS A 28 -1.96 15.11 -0.07
N LYS A 29 -2.66 15.24 -1.20
CA LYS A 29 -3.38 16.47 -1.54
C LYS A 29 -4.47 16.80 -0.52
N MET A 30 -5.28 15.81 -0.12
CA MET A 30 -6.32 16.00 0.88
C MET A 30 -5.76 16.28 2.28
N GLN A 31 -4.57 15.76 2.61
CA GLN A 31 -3.90 16.04 3.88
C GLN A 31 -3.64 17.54 4.04
N ASP A 32 -3.18 18.19 2.98
CA ASP A 32 -2.95 19.64 2.97
C ASP A 32 -4.27 20.40 3.12
N ASP A 33 -5.34 19.95 2.47
CA ASP A 33 -6.67 20.58 2.56
C ASP A 33 -7.27 20.46 3.97
N ILE A 34 -7.18 19.28 4.60
CA ILE A 34 -7.69 19.02 5.96
C ILE A 34 -6.97 19.89 7.00
N ILE A 35 -5.66 20.10 6.87
CA ILE A 35 -4.90 20.98 7.77
C ILE A 35 -5.40 22.44 7.64
N ASN A 36 -5.86 22.84 6.45
CA ASN A 36 -6.15 24.23 6.11
C ASN A 36 -7.65 24.61 6.12
N THR A 37 -8.57 23.65 6.32
CA THR A 37 -10.03 23.92 6.32
C THR A 37 -10.77 23.28 7.50
N GLN A 38 -11.96 23.80 7.81
CA GLN A 38 -12.84 23.28 8.85
C GLN A 38 -13.38 21.91 8.41
N GLU A 39 -12.90 20.83 9.03
CA GLU A 39 -13.21 19.44 8.65
C GLU A 39 -14.71 19.17 8.50
N SER A 40 -15.11 18.60 7.35
CA SER A 40 -16.44 18.01 7.16
C SER A 40 -16.38 16.48 7.32
N LYS A 41 -17.47 15.89 7.80
CA LYS A 41 -17.57 14.44 8.03
C LYS A 41 -17.34 13.62 6.76
N GLU A 42 -17.82 14.12 5.62
CA GLU A 42 -17.63 13.53 4.31
C GLU A 42 -16.14 13.52 3.93
N LEU A 43 -15.44 14.65 4.13
CA LEU A 43 -14.02 14.78 3.84
C LEU A 43 -13.19 13.79 4.67
N THR A 44 -13.43 13.72 5.98
CA THR A 44 -12.75 12.78 6.88
C THR A 44 -13.01 11.32 6.48
N THR A 45 -14.23 11.00 6.02
CA THR A 45 -14.59 9.64 5.60
C THR A 45 -13.84 9.23 4.34
N VAL A 46 -13.82 10.10 3.32
CA VAL A 46 -13.09 9.85 2.06
C VAL A 46 -11.59 9.73 2.34
N TYR A 47 -11.03 10.62 3.14
CA TYR A 47 -9.63 10.61 3.53
C TYR A 47 -9.23 9.29 4.21
N ARG A 48 -10.02 8.82 5.19
CA ARG A 48 -9.78 7.53 5.85
C ARG A 48 -9.89 6.35 4.89
N ALA A 49 -10.83 6.40 3.95
CA ALA A 49 -11.00 5.36 2.93
C ALA A 49 -9.77 5.30 2.00
N LEU A 50 -9.26 6.44 1.53
CA LEU A 50 -8.05 6.52 0.72
C LEU A 50 -6.83 6.00 1.46
N TRP A 51 -6.64 6.42 2.72
CA TRP A 51 -5.54 5.93 3.56
C TRP A 51 -5.57 4.40 3.71
N THR A 52 -6.76 3.85 3.98
CA THR A 52 -6.94 2.40 4.11
C THR A 52 -6.66 1.67 2.78
N ALA A 53 -7.18 2.18 1.67
CA ALA A 53 -6.99 1.59 0.34
C ALA A 53 -5.52 1.60 -0.08
N LEU A 54 -4.80 2.70 0.17
CA LEU A 54 -3.37 2.81 -0.06
C LEU A 54 -2.59 1.74 0.72
N ILE A 55 -2.87 1.59 2.02
CA ILE A 55 -2.21 0.58 2.86
C ILE A 55 -2.43 -0.83 2.31
N ILE A 56 -3.65 -1.15 1.88
CA ILE A 56 -3.98 -2.46 1.32
C ILE A 56 -3.20 -2.73 0.04
N GLU A 57 -3.20 -1.79 -0.91
CA GLU A 57 -2.52 -1.98 -2.19
C GLU A 57 -1.00 -2.08 -2.02
N VAL A 58 -0.39 -1.19 -1.23
CA VAL A 58 1.06 -1.23 -0.96
C VAL A 58 1.43 -2.52 -0.25
N ALA A 59 0.75 -2.89 0.84
CA ALA A 59 1.09 -4.10 1.57
C ALA A 59 0.91 -5.37 0.73
N ARG A 60 -0.04 -5.39 -0.23
CA ARG A 60 -0.20 -6.48 -1.19
C ARG A 60 1.02 -6.65 -2.09
N LEU A 61 1.62 -5.55 -2.56
CA LEU A 61 2.83 -5.57 -3.39
C LEU A 61 4.00 -6.30 -2.70
N PHE A 62 4.06 -6.24 -1.37
CA PHE A 62 5.13 -6.80 -0.55
C PHE A 62 4.74 -8.04 0.27
N ASP A 63 3.53 -8.58 0.08
CA ASP A 63 3.01 -9.69 0.87
C ASP A 63 3.79 -10.99 0.62
N THR A 64 4.08 -11.74 1.69
CA THR A 64 4.76 -13.04 1.62
C THR A 64 3.80 -14.22 1.78
N HIS A 65 2.54 -13.97 2.14
CA HIS A 65 1.55 -15.01 2.43
C HIS A 65 1.16 -15.80 1.18
N HIS A 66 1.24 -17.13 1.22
CA HIS A 66 1.16 -18.06 0.09
C HIS A 66 0.03 -17.81 -0.93
N ASN A 67 -1.14 -17.32 -0.51
CA ASN A 67 -2.30 -17.09 -1.40
C ASN A 67 -2.35 -15.72 -2.11
N VAL A 68 -1.38 -14.83 -1.87
CA VAL A 68 -1.38 -13.46 -2.43
C VAL A 68 -0.43 -13.35 -3.62
N ILE A 69 -0.83 -12.61 -4.65
CA ILE A 69 0.06 -12.23 -5.75
C ILE A 69 0.79 -10.95 -5.36
N SER A 70 2.11 -11.03 -5.29
CA SER A 70 2.99 -9.95 -4.83
C SER A 70 4.32 -9.97 -5.59
N PHE A 71 5.02 -8.85 -5.57
CA PHE A 71 6.34 -8.74 -6.19
C PHE A 71 7.40 -9.61 -5.51
N LYS A 72 7.30 -9.78 -4.19
CA LYS A 72 8.21 -10.64 -3.39
C LYS A 72 8.24 -12.10 -3.85
N LYS A 73 7.22 -12.54 -4.58
CA LYS A 73 7.09 -13.92 -5.06
C LYS A 73 7.55 -14.13 -6.49
N ILE A 74 7.96 -13.08 -7.20
CA ILE A 74 8.47 -13.19 -8.56
C ILE A 74 9.99 -13.32 -8.47
N PRO A 75 10.57 -14.51 -8.76
CA PRO A 75 11.99 -14.76 -8.52
C PRO A 75 12.92 -13.79 -9.25
N LYS A 76 12.54 -13.39 -10.47
CA LYS A 76 13.35 -12.51 -11.34
C LYS A 76 13.61 -11.13 -10.74
N ILE A 77 12.68 -10.58 -9.97
CA ILE A 77 12.74 -9.22 -9.41
C ILE A 77 12.84 -9.21 -7.89
N LYS A 78 12.78 -10.37 -7.23
CA LYS A 78 12.79 -10.48 -5.76
C LYS A 78 13.94 -9.71 -5.11
N ALA A 79 15.15 -9.77 -5.66
CA ALA A 79 16.31 -9.09 -5.09
C ALA A 79 16.20 -7.56 -5.11
N GLU A 80 15.54 -6.99 -6.12
CA GLU A 80 15.27 -5.55 -6.20
C GLU A 80 14.19 -5.15 -5.19
N ILE A 81 13.13 -5.97 -5.09
CA ILE A 81 12.02 -5.78 -4.15
C ILE A 81 12.46 -5.92 -2.70
N ASP A 82 13.43 -6.79 -2.43
CA ASP A 82 14.00 -6.97 -1.09
C ASP A 82 14.65 -5.68 -0.56
N LYS A 83 15.20 -4.83 -1.44
CA LYS A 83 15.78 -3.52 -1.05
C LYS A 83 14.71 -2.57 -0.49
N TYR A 84 13.57 -2.47 -1.17
CA TYR A 84 12.46 -1.59 -0.72
C TYR A 84 11.77 -2.11 0.53
N HIS A 85 11.77 -3.42 0.78
CA HIS A 85 11.17 -3.98 1.98
C HIS A 85 11.91 -3.58 3.26
N SER A 86 13.19 -3.21 3.15
CA SER A 86 13.97 -2.67 4.26
C SER A 86 13.67 -1.19 4.54
N GLU A 87 12.91 -0.51 3.68
CA GLU A 87 12.47 0.86 3.93
C GLU A 87 11.43 0.86 5.06
N ALA A 88 11.67 1.70 6.08
CA ALA A 88 10.87 1.72 7.30
C ALA A 88 9.38 1.94 7.02
N ILE A 89 9.04 2.78 6.03
CA ILE A 89 7.64 3.06 5.68
C ILE A 89 6.92 1.82 5.13
N ILE A 90 7.59 0.97 4.35
CA ILE A 90 7.00 -0.27 3.84
C ILE A 90 6.70 -1.23 4.99
N GLY A 91 7.64 -1.36 5.93
CA GLY A 91 7.43 -2.14 7.15
C GLY A 91 6.23 -1.64 7.97
N LYS A 92 6.15 -0.33 8.20
CA LYS A 92 5.04 0.28 8.94
C LYS A 92 3.69 0.11 8.25
N ILE A 93 3.64 0.22 6.92
CA ILE A 93 2.42 -0.02 6.14
C ILE A 93 1.95 -1.48 6.27
N ILE A 94 2.88 -2.44 6.19
CA ILE A 94 2.57 -3.87 6.36
C ILE A 94 2.03 -4.15 7.77
N GLU A 95 2.66 -3.59 8.81
CA GLU A 95 2.17 -3.73 10.19
C GLU A 95 0.81 -3.05 10.36
N THR A 96 0.62 -1.87 9.79
CA THR A 96 -0.66 -1.15 9.85
C THR A 96 -1.78 -1.96 9.21
N ARG A 97 -1.53 -2.61 8.05
CA ARG A 97 -2.53 -3.49 7.43
C ARG A 97 -3.02 -4.59 8.37
N LYS A 98 -2.14 -5.16 9.20
CA LYS A 98 -2.50 -6.23 10.15
C LYS A 98 -3.56 -5.77 11.15
N THR A 99 -3.61 -4.47 11.47
CA THR A 99 -4.63 -3.89 12.38
C THR A 99 -6.04 -3.88 11.78
N PHE A 100 -6.18 -3.82 10.44
CA PHE A 100 -7.49 -3.87 9.78
C PHE A 100 -8.03 -5.29 9.63
N THR A 101 -7.13 -6.27 9.52
CA THR A 101 -7.49 -7.68 9.44
C THR A 101 -7.63 -8.22 10.85
N ALA A 102 -8.87 -8.41 11.33
CA ALA A 102 -9.28 -8.76 12.70
C ALA A 102 -8.58 -9.98 13.36
N HIS A 103 -7.60 -10.62 12.73
CA HIS A 103 -6.82 -11.74 13.24
C HIS A 103 -5.45 -11.36 13.85
N PHE A 104 -5.04 -10.08 13.78
CA PHE A 104 -3.68 -9.67 14.21
C PHE A 104 -3.64 -8.32 14.92
N ALA A 105 -4.70 -7.94 15.64
CA ALA A 105 -4.66 -6.80 16.53
C ALA A 105 -3.79 -7.14 17.75
N ASP A 106 -2.47 -7.17 17.54
CA ASP A 106 -1.48 -7.13 18.61
C ASP A 106 -1.56 -5.74 19.24
N GLU A 107 -1.85 -5.69 20.54
CA GLU A 107 -1.84 -4.47 21.33
C GLU A 107 -0.43 -3.84 21.27
N GLY A 108 -0.30 -2.65 20.67
CA GLY A 108 0.93 -1.87 20.70
C GLY A 108 1.63 -1.59 19.36
N LYS A 109 1.04 -1.94 18.20
CA LYS A 109 1.64 -1.58 16.91
C LYS A 109 1.43 -0.11 16.56
N GLU A 110 2.50 0.60 16.25
CA GLU A 110 2.44 1.95 15.66
C GLU A 110 1.70 1.89 14.33
N ILE A 111 0.51 2.49 14.30
CA ILE A 111 -0.27 2.72 13.08
C ILE A 111 0.41 3.88 12.33
N THR A 112 0.80 3.63 11.07
CA THR A 112 1.40 4.69 10.24
C THR A 112 0.34 5.75 9.90
N SER A 113 0.64 7.01 10.18
CA SER A 113 -0.26 8.10 9.83
C SER A 113 -0.13 8.45 8.35
N ALA A 114 -1.18 9.05 7.78
CA ALA A 114 -1.11 9.56 6.41
C ALA A 114 -0.09 10.70 6.25
N SER A 115 0.12 11.54 7.28
CA SER A 115 1.22 12.52 7.28
C SER A 115 2.59 11.84 7.16
N GLU A 116 2.81 10.76 7.91
CA GLU A 116 4.06 9.99 7.84
C GLU A 116 4.25 9.37 6.44
N ILE A 117 3.17 8.80 5.86
CA ILE A 117 3.19 8.29 4.50
C ILE A 117 3.58 9.39 3.50
N CYS A 118 2.93 10.56 3.56
CA CYS A 118 3.14 11.65 2.61
C CYS A 118 4.54 12.29 2.69
N GLN A 119 5.19 12.22 3.85
CA GLN A 119 6.55 12.72 4.06
C GLN A 119 7.63 11.64 3.83
N SER A 120 7.23 10.42 3.51
CA SER A 120 8.13 9.29 3.29
C SER A 120 8.63 9.21 1.84
N LYS A 121 9.51 8.23 1.58
CA LYS A 121 9.96 7.86 0.23
C LYS A 121 8.96 7.01 -0.56
N LEU A 122 7.73 6.83 -0.09
CA LEU A 122 6.78 5.90 -0.72
C LEU A 122 6.54 6.23 -2.20
N SER A 123 6.46 7.51 -2.58
CA SER A 123 6.27 7.90 -3.99
C SER A 123 7.41 7.40 -4.87
N GLU A 124 8.67 7.60 -4.44
CA GLU A 124 9.86 7.15 -5.17
C GLU A 124 9.86 5.63 -5.33
N ILE A 125 9.53 4.91 -4.25
CA ILE A 125 9.43 3.46 -4.25
C ILE A 125 8.38 3.00 -5.27
N LEU A 126 7.20 3.61 -5.29
CA LEU A 126 6.12 3.25 -6.22
C LEU A 126 6.51 3.52 -7.68
N ASP A 127 7.21 4.62 -7.96
CA ASP A 127 7.71 4.93 -9.30
C ASP A 127 8.78 3.97 -9.78
N ASP A 128 9.64 3.49 -8.87
CA ASP A 128 10.64 2.48 -9.22
C ASP A 128 10.02 1.10 -9.43
N LEU A 129 9.00 0.73 -8.64
CA LEU A 129 8.24 -0.50 -8.85
C LEU A 129 7.52 -0.51 -10.21
N ASP A 130 7.03 0.63 -10.68
CA ASP A 130 6.33 0.80 -11.97
C ASP A 130 7.25 0.50 -13.17
N LYS A 131 8.57 0.66 -12.99
CA LYS A 131 9.58 0.37 -14.03
C LYS A 131 9.96 -1.11 -14.09
N LEU A 132 9.54 -1.92 -13.12
CA LEU A 132 9.88 -3.33 -13.06
C LEU A 132 9.05 -4.14 -14.07
N SER A 133 9.73 -4.91 -14.91
CA SER A 133 9.09 -5.85 -15.83
C SER A 133 8.70 -7.13 -15.08
N VAL A 134 7.39 -7.27 -14.84
CA VAL A 134 6.73 -8.49 -14.34
C VAL A 134 6.52 -9.49 -15.46
#